data_AF-A0A381WXE8-F1
#
_entry.id   AF-A0A381WXE8-F1
#
_cell.length_a   1.000
_cell.length_b   1.000
_cell.length_c   1.000
_cell.angle_alpha   90.00
_cell.angle_beta   90.00
_cell.angle_gamma   90.00
#
_symmetry.space_group_name_H-M   'P 1'
#
loop_
_entity.id
_entity.type
_entity.pdbx_description
1 polymer ?
#
loop_
_entity_poly.entity_id
_entity_poly.type
_entity_poly.pdbx_seq_one_letter_code
_entity_poly.pdbx_strand_id
1 'polypeptide(L)'
;MSKYLVETFYTCSFKVKHYLDELNEDQLSKLDQREDGKFEIIDVKLDARKTKNLGNKNITNLNSLSESNNKSLEIPNIVQKNLGEQISEKKNEKINLQINEKSYPRIKMPDRRKGYIQKVTIGNHKVYLHTGEYDDGKLGEIFIDTSKEGELVKALMNNF
;
A
#
# COMPACT_ATOMS: atom_id res chain seq x y z
N MET A 1 8.48 12.06 40.31
CA MET A 1 8.82 11.02 39.30
C MET A 1 8.70 11.63 37.92
N SER A 2 9.70 11.48 37.06
CA SER A 2 9.63 11.88 35.64
C SER A 2 8.62 11.02 34.89
N LYS A 3 7.74 11.64 34.10
CA LYS A 3 6.79 10.93 33.22
C LYS A 3 7.42 10.75 31.84
N TYR A 4 7.11 9.67 31.14
CA TYR A 4 7.60 9.41 29.78
C TYR A 4 6.43 9.02 28.87
N LEU A 5 6.46 9.44 27.61
CA LEU A 5 5.57 8.98 26.55
C LEU A 5 6.33 7.95 25.71
N VAL A 6 5.72 6.78 25.51
CA VAL A 6 6.30 5.70 24.71
C VAL A 6 5.34 5.36 23.57
N GLU A 7 5.77 5.55 22.33
CA GLU A 7 5.05 5.17 21.12
C GLU A 7 5.73 3.92 20.55
N THR A 8 4.97 2.83 20.34
CA THR A 8 5.49 1.61 19.71
C THR A 8 4.73 1.34 18.43
N PHE A 9 5.46 1.21 17.33
CA PHE A 9 4.92 0.90 16.01
C PHE A 9 5.05 -0.60 15.76
N TYR A 10 3.95 -1.22 15.36
CA TYR A 10 3.89 -2.62 14.96
C TYR A 10 3.37 -2.73 13.53
N THR A 11 3.98 -3.61 12.75
CA THR A 11 3.42 -4.09 11.48
C THR A 11 2.76 -5.43 11.75
N CYS A 12 1.45 -5.51 11.54
CA CYS A 12 0.66 -6.72 11.73
C CYS A 12 0.18 -7.25 10.38
N SER A 13 0.46 -8.52 10.08
CA SER A 13 -0.17 -9.24 8.99
C SER A 13 -1.33 -10.06 9.55
N PHE A 14 -2.54 -9.78 9.10
CA PHE A 14 -3.73 -10.54 9.48
C PHE A 14 -4.46 -11.03 8.24
N LYS A 15 -5.07 -12.20 8.36
CA LYS A 15 -5.94 -12.81 7.36
C LYS A 15 -7.38 -12.75 7.84
N VAL A 16 -8.27 -12.29 6.98
CA VAL A 16 -9.72 -12.25 7.24
C VAL A 16 -10.40 -13.28 6.34
N LYS A 17 -11.22 -14.15 6.92
CA LYS A 17 -12.00 -15.16 6.19
C LYS A 17 -13.49 -14.87 6.37
N HIS A 18 -14.20 -14.60 5.28
CA HIS A 18 -15.66 -14.50 5.24
C HIS A 18 -16.25 -15.75 4.60
N TYR A 19 -17.43 -16.17 5.07
CA TYR A 19 -18.23 -17.21 4.43
C TYR A 19 -19.40 -16.54 3.72
N LEU A 20 -19.59 -16.86 2.45
CA LEU A 20 -20.67 -16.33 1.63
C LEU A 20 -21.57 -17.49 1.21
N ASP A 21 -22.88 -17.30 1.31
CA ASP A 21 -23.86 -18.29 0.86
C ASP A 21 -23.98 -18.32 -0.67
N GLU A 22 -23.78 -17.16 -1.32
CA GLU A 22 -23.83 -17.00 -2.78
C GLU A 22 -22.67 -16.13 -3.29
N LEU A 23 -22.11 -16.48 -4.44
CA LEU A 23 -21.02 -15.74 -5.07
C LEU A 23 -21.58 -14.74 -6.10
N ASN A 24 -21.82 -13.49 -5.67
CA ASN A 24 -22.31 -12.42 -6.54
C ASN A 24 -21.51 -11.11 -6.33
N GLU A 25 -21.48 -10.23 -7.34
CA GLU A 25 -20.75 -8.94 -7.30
C GLU A 25 -21.22 -8.03 -6.15
N ASP A 26 -22.53 -8.03 -5.90
CA ASP A 26 -23.14 -7.27 -4.79
C ASP A 26 -22.68 -7.75 -3.42
N GLN A 27 -22.39 -9.05 -3.27
CA GLN A 27 -21.89 -9.59 -2.00
C GLN A 27 -20.41 -9.31 -1.81
N LEU A 28 -19.63 -9.38 -2.91
CA LEU A 28 -18.19 -9.14 -2.90
C LEU A 28 -17.86 -7.68 -2.62
N SER A 29 -18.62 -6.74 -3.19
CA SER A 29 -18.46 -5.31 -2.94
C SER A 29 -18.73 -4.89 -1.50
N LYS A 30 -19.49 -5.70 -0.75
CA LYS A 30 -19.81 -5.44 0.67
C LYS A 30 -18.84 -6.12 1.63
N LEU A 31 -17.87 -6.91 1.16
CA LEU A 31 -17.00 -7.72 2.02
C LEU A 31 -16.18 -6.89 3.01
N ASP A 32 -15.63 -5.76 2.54
CA ASP A 32 -14.80 -4.85 3.35
C ASP A 32 -15.57 -4.18 4.51
N GLN A 33 -16.90 -4.15 4.43
CA GLN A 33 -17.77 -3.53 5.45
C GLN A 33 -18.36 -4.55 6.43
N ARG A 34 -18.14 -5.85 6.22
CA ARG A 34 -18.68 -6.88 7.12
C ARG A 34 -17.78 -7.05 8.34
N GLU A 35 -18.42 -7.16 9.50
CA GLU A 35 -17.74 -7.43 10.78
C GLU A 35 -17.70 -8.93 11.14
N ASP A 36 -18.27 -9.80 10.30
CA ASP A 36 -18.42 -11.25 10.54
C ASP A 36 -17.18 -12.10 10.17
N GLY A 37 -16.11 -11.45 9.69
CA GLY A 37 -14.89 -12.12 9.25
C GLY A 37 -14.15 -12.80 10.40
N LYS A 38 -13.68 -14.05 10.19
CA LYS A 38 -12.76 -14.71 11.12
C LYS A 38 -11.35 -14.15 10.91
N PHE A 39 -10.81 -13.50 11.93
CA PHE A 39 -9.46 -12.92 11.92
C PHE A 39 -8.41 -13.94 12.41
N GLU A 40 -7.30 -14.02 11.68
CA GLU A 40 -6.15 -14.83 12.02
C GLU A 40 -4.90 -13.96 11.91
N ILE A 41 -4.18 -13.79 13.03
CA ILE A 41 -2.94 -13.01 13.05
C ILE A 41 -1.82 -13.93 12.57
N ILE A 42 -1.19 -13.58 11.45
CA ILE A 42 -0.10 -14.35 10.84
C ILE A 42 1.22 -13.93 11.45
N ASP A 43 1.45 -12.62 11.56
CA ASP A 43 2.71 -12.07 12.02
C ASP A 43 2.49 -10.72 12.71
N VAL A 44 3.29 -10.46 13.75
CA VAL A 44 3.34 -9.18 14.46
C VAL A 44 4.80 -8.83 14.64
N LYS A 45 5.24 -7.83 13.88
CA LYS A 45 6.61 -7.33 13.96
C LYS A 45 6.64 -5.98 14.67
N LEU A 46 7.52 -5.85 15.64
CA LEU A 46 7.85 -4.55 16.25
C LEU A 46 8.82 -3.81 15.33
N ASP A 47 8.45 -2.63 14.85
CA ASP A 47 9.28 -1.84 13.95
C ASP A 47 10.16 -0.85 14.71
N ALA A 48 9.53 0.00 15.53
CA ALA A 48 10.24 1.05 16.25
C ALA A 48 9.54 1.40 17.55
N ARG A 49 10.34 1.77 18.55
CA ARG A 49 9.86 2.36 19.80
C ARG A 49 10.48 3.73 19.98
N LYS A 50 9.64 4.76 20.11
CA LYS A 50 10.05 6.12 20.43
C LYS A 50 9.70 6.42 21.88
N THR A 51 10.65 6.97 22.63
CA THR A 51 10.43 7.38 24.02
C THR A 51 10.74 8.87 24.15
N LYS A 52 9.81 9.64 24.70
CA LYS A 52 9.97 11.06 25.00
C LYS A 52 9.84 11.29 26.50
N ASN A 53 10.83 11.96 27.11
CA ASN A 53 10.71 12.40 28.50
C ASN A 53 9.75 13.59 28.57
N LEU A 54 8.68 13.44 29.35
CA LEU A 54 7.82 14.55 29.75
C LEU A 54 8.46 15.17 31.00
N GLY A 55 9.58 15.87 30.79
CA GLY A 55 10.14 16.75 31.80
C GLY A 55 9.16 17.88 32.11
N ASN A 56 9.04 18.24 33.38
CA ASN A 56 8.15 19.31 33.86
C ASN A 56 8.57 20.67 33.29
N LYS A 57 8.24 20.96 32.03
CA LYS A 57 8.20 22.33 31.51
C LYS A 57 6.80 22.86 31.80
N ASN A 58 6.77 23.84 32.71
CA ASN A 58 5.67 24.76 33.04
C ASN A 58 4.66 24.26 34.11
N ILE A 59 5.12 24.19 35.36
CA ILE A 59 4.22 24.19 36.55
C ILE A 59 3.79 25.61 36.94
N THR A 60 4.27 26.67 36.27
CA THR A 60 3.99 28.06 36.64
C THR A 60 2.80 28.73 35.95
N ASN A 61 2.18 28.13 34.92
CA ASN A 61 1.05 28.73 34.18
C ASN A 61 -0.23 27.88 34.16
N LEU A 62 -0.50 27.10 35.22
CA LEU A 62 -1.71 26.25 35.30
C LEU A 62 -2.63 26.58 36.48
N ASN A 63 -2.38 27.66 37.21
CA ASN A 63 -3.21 28.10 38.34
C ASN A 63 -4.19 29.23 37.99
N SER A 64 -4.44 29.52 36.70
CA SER A 64 -5.39 30.56 36.28
C SER A 64 -6.55 30.06 35.41
N LEU A 65 -6.80 28.75 35.34
CA LEU A 65 -7.95 28.20 34.61
C LEU A 65 -8.70 27.11 35.38
N SER A 66 -8.53 27.04 36.69
CA SER A 66 -9.48 26.35 37.56
C SER A 66 -10.63 27.32 37.87
N GLU A 67 -11.70 27.26 37.07
CA GLU A 67 -13.05 27.03 37.59
C GLU A 67 -14.12 27.13 36.49
N SER A 68 -15.01 26.15 36.52
CA SER A 68 -16.36 26.16 35.92
C SER A 68 -16.44 25.99 34.39
N ASN A 69 -16.62 24.75 33.94
CA ASN A 69 -17.95 24.23 33.53
C ASN A 69 -17.83 22.98 32.66
N ASN A 70 -18.65 21.98 32.98
CA ASN A 70 -18.83 20.75 32.24
C ASN A 70 -19.15 21.02 30.76
N LYS A 71 -18.24 20.65 29.85
CA LYS A 71 -18.60 20.25 28.48
C LYS A 71 -17.44 19.49 27.84
N SER A 72 -17.78 18.37 27.23
CA SER A 72 -16.95 17.58 26.32
C SER A 72 -16.03 18.48 25.49
N LEU A 73 -14.72 18.30 25.64
CA LEU A 73 -13.72 19.00 24.84
C LEU A 73 -13.72 18.39 23.44
N GLU A 74 -14.48 19.08 22.60
CA GLU A 74 -14.52 19.04 21.15
C GLU A 74 -13.10 19.00 20.58
N ILE A 75 -12.86 18.01 19.73
CA ILE A 75 -11.69 17.95 18.86
C ILE A 75 -11.77 19.20 17.96
N PRO A 76 -10.70 19.99 17.81
CA PRO A 76 -10.73 21.21 17.02
C PRO A 76 -11.19 20.91 15.58
N ASN A 77 -12.34 21.48 15.20
CA ASN A 77 -13.00 21.40 13.89
C ASN A 77 -12.13 21.83 12.68
N ILE A 78 -10.89 22.27 12.91
CA ILE A 78 -9.94 22.65 11.86
C ILE A 78 -9.23 21.42 11.25
N VAL A 79 -9.11 20.31 11.99
CA VAL A 79 -8.46 19.10 11.47
C VAL A 79 -9.49 18.11 10.88
N GLN A 80 -10.75 18.15 11.35
CA GLN A 80 -11.79 17.25 10.87
C GLN A 80 -12.46 17.69 9.56
N LYS A 81 -12.46 19.00 9.23
CA LYS A 81 -13.08 19.45 7.97
C LYS A 81 -12.21 19.21 6.74
N ASN A 82 -10.89 19.31 6.87
CA ASN A 82 -9.97 19.18 5.73
C ASN A 82 -9.60 17.73 5.37
N LEU A 83 -9.83 16.76 6.27
CA LEU A 83 -9.69 15.33 5.96
C LEU A 83 -11.03 14.68 5.57
N GLY A 84 -12.17 15.26 5.96
CA GLY A 84 -13.50 14.78 5.63
C GLY A 84 -13.97 15.14 4.21
N GLU A 85 -13.60 16.32 3.70
CA GLU A 85 -13.98 16.74 2.34
C GLU A 85 -13.06 16.18 1.23
N GLN A 86 -11.84 15.70 1.54
CA GLN A 86 -10.96 15.07 0.53
C GLN A 86 -11.15 13.56 0.38
N ILE A 87 -11.83 12.89 1.31
CA ILE A 87 -12.03 11.43 1.27
C ILE A 87 -13.38 11.07 0.64
N SER A 88 -14.34 12.00 0.57
CA SER A 88 -15.62 11.80 -0.12
C SER A 88 -15.54 11.86 -1.64
N GLU A 89 -14.43 12.34 -2.23
CA GLU A 89 -14.27 12.43 -3.70
C GLU A 89 -13.38 11.32 -4.30
N LYS A 90 -12.64 10.55 -3.48
CA LYS A 90 -11.70 9.52 -3.94
C LYS A 90 -12.19 8.07 -3.81
N LYS A 91 -13.50 7.87 -3.82
CA LYS A 91 -14.10 6.51 -3.78
C LYS A 91 -14.47 5.95 -5.16
N ASN A 92 -14.05 6.61 -6.24
CA ASN A 92 -14.17 6.12 -7.62
C ASN A 92 -12.88 6.35 -8.40
N GLU A 93 -11.72 6.06 -7.82
CA GLU A 93 -10.55 5.83 -8.66
C GLU A 93 -10.69 4.41 -9.23
N LYS A 94 -11.46 4.28 -10.32
CA LYS A 94 -11.04 3.38 -11.39
C LYS A 94 -9.54 3.59 -11.52
N ILE A 95 -8.75 2.53 -11.48
CA ILE A 95 -7.35 2.59 -11.90
C ILE A 95 -7.40 2.89 -13.40
N ASN A 96 -7.67 4.16 -13.72
CA ASN A 96 -7.32 4.76 -14.97
C ASN A 96 -5.80 4.77 -14.88
N LEU A 97 -5.17 3.74 -15.44
CA LEU A 97 -3.85 3.92 -16.00
C LEU A 97 -3.99 5.08 -16.97
N GLN A 98 -3.79 6.30 -16.47
CA GLN A 98 -3.49 7.45 -17.31
C GLN A 98 -2.13 7.11 -17.90
N ILE A 99 -2.16 6.31 -18.96
CA ILE A 99 -1.09 6.23 -19.93
C ILE A 99 -1.01 7.67 -20.42
N ASN A 100 -0.09 8.44 -19.83
CA ASN A 100 0.22 9.75 -20.33
C ASN A 100 0.68 9.52 -21.77
N GLU A 101 -0.21 9.70 -22.74
CA GLU A 101 0.10 9.74 -24.17
C GLU A 101 0.90 11.01 -24.51
N LYS A 102 1.80 11.44 -23.62
CA LYS A 102 2.98 12.16 -24.08
C LYS A 102 3.76 11.13 -24.86
N SER A 103 3.51 11.11 -26.17
CA SER A 103 4.31 10.39 -27.14
C SER A 103 5.75 10.88 -26.99
N TYR A 104 6.50 10.19 -26.13
CA TYR A 104 7.94 10.36 -26.08
C TYR A 104 8.46 9.98 -27.46
N PRO A 105 9.44 10.72 -28.01
CA PRO A 105 10.06 10.33 -29.26
C PRO A 105 10.52 8.88 -29.12
N ARG A 106 10.17 8.04 -30.11
CA ARG A 106 10.51 6.62 -30.09
C ARG A 106 12.04 6.51 -30.16
N ILE A 107 12.67 6.18 -29.04
CA ILE A 107 14.12 6.01 -28.95
C ILE A 107 14.44 4.59 -29.40
N LYS A 108 15.40 4.45 -30.33
CA LYS A 108 15.87 3.13 -30.73
C LYS A 108 16.67 2.52 -29.59
N MET A 109 16.42 1.24 -29.30
CA MET A 109 17.24 0.50 -28.36
C MET A 109 18.63 0.23 -28.95
N PRO A 110 19.66 0.09 -28.10
CA PRO A 110 21.00 -0.29 -28.54
C PRO A 110 21.05 -1.70 -29.12
N ASP A 111 21.96 -1.94 -30.07
CA ASP A 111 22.17 -3.27 -30.67
C ASP A 111 22.58 -4.32 -29.62
N ARG A 112 23.34 -3.91 -28.60
CA ARG A 112 23.71 -4.73 -27.44
C ARG A 112 23.23 -4.05 -26.17
N ARG A 113 22.27 -4.68 -25.50
CA ARG A 113 21.63 -4.16 -24.29
C ARG A 113 22.09 -4.91 -23.05
N LYS A 114 22.21 -4.20 -21.94
CA LYS A 114 22.33 -4.80 -20.62
C LYS A 114 20.95 -5.24 -20.15
N GLY A 115 20.91 -6.26 -19.31
CA GLY A 115 19.66 -6.87 -18.89
C GLY A 115 19.84 -7.72 -17.66
N TYR A 116 18.75 -7.89 -16.93
CA TYR A 116 18.67 -8.77 -15.78
C TYR A 116 17.80 -9.97 -16.13
N ILE A 117 18.22 -11.13 -15.64
CA ILE A 117 17.47 -12.38 -15.82
C ILE A 117 17.11 -12.91 -14.43
N GLN A 118 15.81 -12.99 -14.16
CA GLN A 118 15.30 -13.55 -12.91
C GLN A 118 14.46 -14.77 -13.18
N LYS A 119 14.78 -15.87 -12.50
CA LYS A 119 13.87 -17.01 -12.40
C LYS A 119 12.90 -16.79 -11.25
N VAL A 120 11.62 -16.86 -11.56
CA VAL A 120 10.50 -16.84 -10.61
C VAL A 120 9.84 -18.22 -10.62
N THR A 121 9.41 -18.71 -9.47
CA THR A 121 8.67 -19.98 -9.37
C THR A 121 7.33 -19.70 -8.71
N ILE A 122 6.24 -20.01 -9.43
CA ILE A 122 4.87 -19.85 -8.96
C ILE A 122 4.25 -21.25 -8.94
N GLY A 123 4.13 -21.84 -7.76
CA GLY A 123 3.73 -23.24 -7.61
C GLY A 123 4.68 -24.17 -8.41
N ASN A 124 4.12 -24.89 -9.38
CA ASN A 124 4.88 -25.80 -10.24
C ASN A 124 5.34 -25.17 -11.57
N HIS A 125 5.06 -23.89 -11.78
CA HIS A 125 5.44 -23.16 -13.00
C HIS A 125 6.71 -22.36 -12.74
N LYS A 126 7.70 -22.51 -13.64
CA LYS A 126 8.91 -21.67 -13.62
C LYS A 126 8.76 -20.62 -14.70
N VAL A 127 8.98 -19.37 -14.32
CA VAL A 127 8.91 -18.20 -15.19
C VAL A 127 10.28 -17.52 -15.16
N TYR A 128 10.69 -16.95 -16.28
CA TYR A 128 11.92 -16.20 -16.45
C TYR A 128 11.56 -14.80 -16.90
N LEU A 129 11.95 -13.82 -16.09
CA LEU A 129 11.85 -12.41 -16.40
C LEU A 129 13.17 -11.98 -17.02
N HIS A 130 13.14 -11.54 -18.27
CA HIS A 130 14.29 -10.94 -18.94
C HIS A 130 14.01 -9.46 -19.13
N THR A 131 14.94 -8.59 -18.73
CA THR A 131 14.85 -7.17 -19.01
C THR A 131 15.86 -6.76 -20.07
N GLY A 132 15.51 -5.77 -20.89
CA GLY A 132 16.44 -5.06 -21.75
C GLY A 132 16.45 -3.58 -21.36
N GLU A 133 17.63 -3.06 -21.04
CA GLU A 133 17.84 -1.67 -20.64
C GLU A 133 18.38 -0.82 -21.81
N TYR A 134 18.02 0.46 -21.81
CA TYR A 134 18.67 1.49 -22.64
C TYR A 134 20.08 1.80 -22.10
N ASP A 135 20.90 2.50 -22.87
CA ASP A 135 22.25 2.92 -22.45
C ASP A 135 22.24 3.77 -21.16
N ASP A 136 21.16 4.52 -20.93
CA ASP A 136 20.94 5.34 -19.73
C ASP A 136 20.53 4.52 -18.48
N GLY A 137 20.42 3.18 -18.60
CA GLY A 137 19.96 2.29 -17.53
C GLY A 137 18.44 2.31 -17.31
N LYS A 138 17.69 3.00 -18.16
CA LYS A 138 16.22 2.94 -18.15
C LYS A 138 15.75 1.59 -18.70
N LEU A 139 14.66 1.06 -18.16
CA LEU A 139 14.04 -0.16 -18.67
C LEU A 139 13.39 0.10 -20.02
N GLY A 140 13.75 -0.69 -21.04
CA GLY A 140 13.22 -0.57 -22.39
C GLY A 140 12.25 -1.67 -22.79
N GLU A 141 12.60 -2.92 -22.49
CA GLU A 141 11.77 -4.07 -22.83
C GLU A 141 11.78 -5.11 -21.69
N ILE A 142 10.72 -5.90 -21.63
CA ILE A 142 10.55 -6.99 -20.67
C ILE A 142 10.04 -8.20 -21.44
N PHE A 143 10.67 -9.36 -21.27
CA PHE A 143 10.17 -10.64 -21.76
C PHE A 143 9.83 -11.54 -20.58
N ILE A 144 8.71 -12.25 -20.73
CA ILE A 144 8.24 -13.22 -19.75
C ILE A 144 8.21 -14.59 -20.43
N ASP A 145 9.19 -15.42 -20.08
CA ASP A 145 9.32 -16.77 -20.62
C ASP A 145 8.89 -17.80 -19.58
N THR A 146 8.03 -18.75 -19.95
CA THR A 146 7.60 -19.83 -19.06
C THR A 146 8.29 -21.14 -19.44
N SER A 147 8.59 -21.99 -18.45
CA SER A 147 9.18 -23.30 -18.70
C SER A 147 8.08 -24.31 -19.02
N LYS A 148 8.22 -25.04 -20.15
CA LYS A 148 7.33 -26.13 -20.58
C LYS A 148 5.92 -25.71 -21.02
N GLU A 149 5.71 -24.46 -21.40
CA GLU A 149 4.48 -24.04 -22.09
C GLU A 149 4.75 -23.94 -23.61
N GLY A 150 3.76 -24.27 -24.43
CA GLY A 150 3.89 -24.30 -25.89
C GLY A 150 4.08 -22.91 -26.51
N GLU A 151 4.59 -22.86 -27.74
CA GLU A 151 4.91 -21.62 -28.48
C GLU A 151 3.74 -20.61 -28.56
N LEU A 152 2.51 -21.10 -28.55
CA LEU A 152 1.28 -20.30 -28.53
C LEU A 152 1.24 -19.33 -27.32
N VAL A 153 1.59 -19.82 -26.13
CA VAL A 153 1.55 -19.02 -24.91
C VAL A 153 2.68 -17.99 -24.90
N LYS A 154 3.85 -18.37 -25.42
CA LYS A 154 4.99 -17.45 -25.59
C LYS A 154 4.65 -16.28 -26.53
N ALA A 155 3.94 -16.53 -27.62
CA ALA A 155 3.53 -15.49 -28.57
C ALA A 155 2.50 -14.52 -27.96
N LEU A 156 1.59 -15.01 -27.11
CA LEU A 156 0.62 -14.17 -26.40
C LEU A 156 1.30 -13.29 -25.34
N MET A 157 2.33 -13.81 -24.67
CA MET A 157 3.00 -13.09 -23.56
C MET A 157 4.04 -12.06 -24.04
N ASN A 158 4.58 -12.21 -25.25
CA ASN A 158 5.61 -11.32 -25.80
C ASN A 158 5.07 -10.33 -26.86
N ASN A 159 3.79 -9.93 -26.76
CA ASN A 159 3.17 -8.97 -27.68
C ASN A 159 2.94 -7.62 -27.00
N PHE A 160 4.01 -6.85 -26.80
CA PHE A 160 3.99 -5.49 -26.25
C PHE A 160 5.03 -4.60 -26.91
#